data_AF-A0A7V5FSW3-F1
#
_entry.id   AF-A0A7V5FSW3-F1
#
_cell.length_a   1.000
_cell.length_b   1.000
_cell.length_c   1.000
_cell.angle_alpha   90.00
_cell.angle_beta   90.00
_cell.angle_gamma   90.00
#
_symmetry.space_group_name_H-M   'P 1'
#
loop_
_entity.id
_entity.type
_entity.pdbx_description
1 polymer ?
#
loop_
_entity_poly.entity_id
_entity_poly.type
_entity_poly.pdbx_seq_one_letter_code
_entity_poly.pdbx_strand_id
1 'polypeptide(L)'
;MTAVRFPVTLAIQPWFYDHAFGGRAVLPAVETLRLLAATVKEYYPEIVVRHMTMARFARFLELPPETGSIKLMVECAREDKGAIRAALFSRVRFKAMRRMIEHGRVFFPDTETVAHGENTISTLPIKKIMKKISAKEIYTKLVPFGPAYQTLTGTLFLSTEEARGTLQAPSLPTTGPGTELLGSPFPLDGALHAACVHGQQYVDFIPFPVGFGKRIIHKPTRPGKSYSTLITARARTREELLFDLKIFDESEKICESVTGIRMRHVLF
;
A
#
# COMPACT_ATOMS: atom_id res chain seq x y z
N MET A 1 27.86 6.85 -4.80
CA MET A 1 26.78 7.49 -4.03
C MET A 1 26.81 6.95 -2.60
N THR A 2 26.80 7.82 -1.60
CA THR A 2 26.90 7.40 -0.19
C THR A 2 25.49 7.28 0.37
N ALA A 3 25.10 6.06 0.77
CA ALA A 3 23.84 5.83 1.46
C ALA A 3 23.97 6.20 2.95
N VAL A 4 22.99 6.93 3.48
CA VAL A 4 22.89 7.29 4.89
C VAL A 4 21.86 6.39 5.56
N ARG A 5 22.15 5.94 6.78
CA ARG A 5 21.31 5.01 7.54
C ARG A 5 20.79 5.65 8.81
N PHE A 6 19.47 5.66 8.95
CA PHE A 6 18.76 6.25 10.07
C PHE A 6 18.13 5.13 10.91
N PRO A 7 18.53 4.95 12.18
CA PRO A 7 17.82 4.07 13.09
C PRO A 7 16.42 4.65 13.35
N VAL A 8 15.39 3.84 13.20
CA VAL A 8 14.00 4.26 13.45
C VAL A 8 13.33 3.29 14.40
N THR A 9 12.42 3.79 15.21
CA THR A 9 11.57 2.98 16.09
C THR A 9 10.14 3.10 15.61
N LEU A 10 9.52 1.99 15.24
CA LEU A 10 8.11 1.94 14.87
C LEU A 10 7.30 1.53 16.10
N ALA A 11 6.44 2.42 16.58
CA ALA A 11 5.45 2.07 17.60
C ALA A 11 4.40 1.13 17.00
N ILE A 12 4.18 -0.03 17.61
CA ILE A 12 3.21 -1.02 17.16
C ILE A 12 1.85 -0.65 17.75
N GLN A 13 0.89 -0.38 16.87
CA GLN A 13 -0.47 -0.08 17.27
C GLN A 13 -1.29 -1.37 17.39
N PRO A 14 -2.30 -1.45 18.30
CA PRO A 14 -3.09 -2.67 18.48
C PRO A 14 -3.74 -3.18 17.19
N TRP A 15 -4.18 -2.27 16.32
CA TRP A 15 -4.81 -2.66 15.06
C TRP A 15 -3.83 -3.26 14.04
N PHE A 16 -2.50 -3.11 14.18
CA PHE A 16 -1.56 -3.73 13.23
C PHE A 16 -1.67 -5.27 13.23
N TYR A 17 -2.09 -5.86 14.35
CA TYR A 17 -2.28 -7.31 14.46
C TYR A 17 -3.47 -7.83 13.63
N ASP A 18 -4.38 -6.95 13.19
CA ASP A 18 -5.46 -7.32 12.27
C ASP A 18 -4.94 -7.53 10.83
N HIS A 19 -3.75 -7.04 10.49
CA HIS A 19 -3.12 -7.32 9.20
C HIS A 19 -2.25 -8.59 9.30
N ALA A 20 -2.92 -9.75 9.22
CA ALA A 20 -2.29 -11.06 9.36
C ALA A 20 -2.27 -11.87 8.05
N PHE A 21 -1.13 -12.48 7.74
CA PHE A 21 -0.96 -13.40 6.61
C PHE A 21 -0.44 -14.75 7.11
N GLY A 22 -1.14 -15.84 6.77
CA GLY A 22 -0.78 -17.18 7.22
C GLY A 22 -0.71 -17.32 8.75
N GLY A 23 -1.62 -16.65 9.47
CA GLY A 23 -1.67 -16.63 10.94
C GLY A 23 -0.64 -15.73 11.62
N ARG A 24 0.19 -15.00 10.86
CA ARG A 24 1.23 -14.10 11.40
C ARG A 24 0.89 -12.65 11.11
N ALA A 25 0.96 -11.79 12.14
CA ALA A 25 0.83 -10.35 11.96
C ALA A 25 2.04 -9.82 11.17
N VAL A 26 1.77 -9.09 10.09
CA VAL A 26 2.81 -8.53 9.22
C VAL A 26 2.56 -7.06 9.01
N LEU A 27 3.63 -6.26 8.98
CA LEU A 27 3.50 -4.83 8.70
C LEU A 27 2.90 -4.63 7.29
N PRO A 28 1.79 -3.89 7.15
CA PRO A 28 1.22 -3.60 5.85
C PRO A 28 2.22 -2.85 4.96
N ALA A 29 2.14 -3.10 3.66
CA ALA A 29 2.92 -2.37 2.66
C ALA A 29 2.69 -0.86 2.77
N VAL A 30 1.45 -0.43 3.03
CA VAL A 30 1.08 0.98 3.20
C VAL A 30 1.75 1.64 4.41
N GLU A 31 1.97 0.90 5.50
CA GLU A 31 2.69 1.40 6.69
C GLU A 31 4.20 1.50 6.44
N THR A 32 4.76 0.57 5.65
CA THR A 32 6.15 0.68 5.18
C THR A 32 6.36 1.99 4.41
N LEU A 33 5.45 2.34 3.50
CA LEU A 33 5.54 3.59 2.73
C LEU A 33 5.43 4.83 3.62
N ARG A 34 4.56 4.79 4.65
CA ARG A 34 4.42 5.89 5.61
C ARG A 34 5.69 6.12 6.42
N LEU A 35 6.30 5.05 6.91
CA LEU A 35 7.57 5.13 7.64
C LEU A 35 8.68 5.70 6.75
N LEU A 36 8.82 5.19 5.53
CA LEU A 36 9.82 5.69 4.57
C LEU A 36 9.59 7.16 4.20
N ALA A 37 8.34 7.57 3.93
CA ALA A 37 8.00 8.95 3.63
C ALA A 37 8.27 9.89 4.81
N ALA A 38 7.97 9.47 6.04
CA ALA A 38 8.24 10.26 7.23
C ALA A 38 9.74 10.48 7.42
N THR A 39 10.54 9.42 7.33
CA THR A 39 12.01 9.53 7.44
C THR A 39 12.59 10.39 6.33
N VAL A 40 12.17 10.19 5.07
CA VAL A 40 12.66 11.04 3.98
C VAL A 40 12.28 12.50 4.21
N LYS A 41 11.05 12.79 4.66
CA LYS A 41 10.63 14.18 4.90
C LYS A 41 11.39 14.84 6.05
N GLU A 42 11.78 14.07 7.07
CA GLU A 42 12.58 14.55 8.20
C GLU A 42 13.99 14.96 7.79
N TYR A 43 14.68 14.14 6.97
CA TYR A 43 16.07 14.38 6.59
C TYR A 43 16.27 15.09 5.24
N TYR A 44 15.24 15.10 4.39
CA TYR A 44 15.21 15.74 3.08
C TYR A 44 13.90 16.54 2.92
N PRO A 45 13.74 17.65 3.68
CA PRO A 45 12.49 18.39 3.75
C PRO A 45 12.05 19.00 2.41
N GLU A 46 12.96 19.13 1.44
CA GLU A 46 12.67 19.59 0.07
C GLU A 46 11.87 18.55 -0.75
N ILE A 47 11.95 17.27 -0.38
CA ILE A 47 11.37 16.19 -1.19
C ILE A 47 9.84 16.11 -1.03
N VAL A 48 9.16 15.98 -2.18
CA VAL A 48 7.70 15.80 -2.26
C VAL A 48 7.35 14.32 -2.09
N VAL A 49 7.18 13.89 -0.83
CA VAL A 49 6.94 12.49 -0.48
C VAL A 49 5.57 11.92 -0.90
N ARG A 50 4.67 12.78 -1.42
CA ARG A 50 3.38 12.37 -1.99
C ARG A 50 3.51 11.73 -3.37
N HIS A 51 4.67 11.88 -4.01
CA HIS A 51 5.01 11.22 -5.26
C HIS A 51 6.00 10.09 -4.99
N MET A 52 5.62 8.89 -5.38
CA MET A 52 6.39 7.68 -5.15
C MET A 52 6.52 6.91 -6.44
N THR A 53 7.70 6.37 -6.70
CA THR A 53 7.96 5.56 -7.90
C THR A 53 8.73 4.30 -7.56
N MET A 54 8.61 3.29 -8.42
CA MET A 54 9.41 2.06 -8.38
C MET A 54 9.41 1.39 -7.01
N ALA A 55 8.25 1.33 -6.36
CA ALA A 55 8.14 0.68 -5.07
C ALA A 55 8.27 -0.84 -5.21
N ARG A 56 8.92 -1.46 -4.25
CA ARG A 56 9.05 -2.91 -4.14
C ARG A 56 8.87 -3.33 -2.69
N PHE A 57 8.07 -4.36 -2.47
CA PHE A 57 7.91 -5.04 -1.18
C PHE A 57 8.60 -6.39 -1.31
N ALA A 58 9.82 -6.47 -0.80
CA ALA A 58 10.72 -7.60 -1.03
C ALA A 58 10.40 -8.77 -0.10
N ARG A 59 10.07 -8.49 1.16
CA ARG A 59 9.80 -9.49 2.21
C ARG A 59 8.87 -8.93 3.27
N PHE A 60 8.02 -9.79 3.84
CA PHE A 60 7.21 -9.42 5.00
C PHE A 60 8.09 -8.99 6.18
N LEU A 61 7.63 -7.97 6.91
CA LEU A 61 8.13 -7.66 8.23
C LEU A 61 7.13 -8.22 9.24
N GLU A 62 7.45 -9.38 9.81
CA GLU A 62 6.65 -10.01 10.86
C GLU A 62 6.68 -9.13 12.13
N LEU A 63 5.51 -8.89 12.72
CA LEU A 63 5.38 -8.11 13.94
C LEU A 63 5.51 -9.05 15.14
N PRO A 64 6.44 -8.77 16.09
CA PRO A 64 6.57 -9.60 17.26
C PRO A 64 5.34 -9.46 18.16
N PRO A 65 4.84 -10.57 18.75
CA PRO A 65 3.72 -10.50 19.67
C PRO A 65 4.07 -9.62 20.88
N GLU A 66 3.08 -8.87 21.37
CA GLU A 66 3.15 -8.17 22.65
C GLU A 66 4.27 -7.12 22.78
N THR A 67 4.84 -6.67 21.66
CA THR A 67 5.81 -5.56 21.67
C THR A 67 5.11 -4.23 21.40
N GLY A 68 5.41 -3.21 22.21
CA GLY A 68 4.93 -1.84 21.98
C GLY A 68 5.68 -1.11 20.86
N SER A 69 6.86 -1.60 20.47
CA SER A 69 7.66 -1.02 19.39
C SER A 69 8.69 -1.99 18.81
N ILE A 70 9.12 -1.72 17.58
CA ILE A 70 10.21 -2.45 16.92
C ILE A 70 11.30 -1.50 16.43
N LYS A 71 12.56 -1.92 16.57
CA LYS A 71 13.73 -1.18 16.07
C LYS A 71 14.04 -1.61 14.63
N LEU A 72 14.07 -0.63 13.73
CA LEU A 72 14.31 -0.80 12.31
C LEU A 72 15.42 0.15 11.85
N MET A 73 15.76 0.05 10.57
CA MET A 73 16.71 0.95 9.91
C MET A 73 16.12 1.41 8.60
N VAL A 74 16.16 2.70 8.33
CA VAL A 74 15.87 3.27 7.01
C VAL A 74 17.19 3.67 6.38
N GLU A 75 17.45 3.18 5.17
CA GLU A 75 18.57 3.63 4.36
C GLU A 75 18.05 4.59 3.28
N CYS A 76 18.63 5.77 3.19
CA CYS A 76 18.37 6.74 2.14
C CYS A 76 19.63 6.93 1.28
N ALA A 77 19.47 6.94 -0.04
CA ALA A 77 20.52 7.29 -0.97
C ALA A 77 19.98 8.34 -1.94
N ARG A 78 20.74 9.42 -2.14
CA ARG A 78 20.48 10.41 -3.19
C ARG A 78 21.04 9.88 -4.50
N GLU A 79 20.17 9.79 -5.50
CA GLU A 79 20.47 9.31 -6.84
C GLU A 79 20.88 10.48 -7.76
N ASP A 80 21.41 10.21 -8.96
CA ASP A 80 22.03 11.23 -9.85
C ASP A 80 21.12 12.40 -10.25
N LYS A 81 19.80 12.22 -10.18
CA LYS A 81 18.78 13.25 -10.47
C LYS A 81 18.16 13.85 -9.21
N GLY A 82 18.85 13.73 -8.08
CA GLY A 82 18.45 14.17 -6.75
C GLY A 82 17.31 13.38 -6.10
N ALA A 83 16.72 12.41 -6.81
CA ALA A 83 15.72 11.51 -6.26
C ALA A 83 16.29 10.77 -5.04
N ILE A 84 15.46 10.58 -4.02
CA ILE A 84 15.83 9.82 -2.83
C ILE A 84 15.27 8.41 -2.95
N ARG A 85 16.15 7.42 -3.01
CA ARG A 85 15.80 6.02 -2.80
C ARG A 85 15.80 5.74 -1.31
N ALA A 86 14.67 5.31 -0.76
CA ALA A 86 14.53 4.93 0.63
C ALA A 86 14.18 3.44 0.75
N ALA A 87 14.81 2.74 1.69
CA ALA A 87 14.59 1.31 1.92
C ALA A 87 14.53 0.98 3.41
N LEU A 88 13.57 0.14 3.79
CA LEU A 88 13.32 -0.29 5.16
C LEU A 88 14.00 -1.64 5.43
N PHE A 89 14.73 -1.71 6.53
CA PHE A 89 15.42 -2.90 6.96
C PHE A 89 15.15 -3.27 8.41
N SER A 90 15.14 -4.58 8.69
CA SER A 90 15.28 -5.11 10.04
C SER A 90 16.64 -5.74 10.24
N ARG A 91 17.05 -5.86 11.52
CA ARG A 91 18.22 -6.63 11.93
C ARG A 91 17.76 -8.00 12.41
N VAL A 92 18.24 -9.05 11.77
CA VAL A 92 18.08 -10.42 12.25
C VAL A 92 19.42 -10.98 12.69
N ARG A 93 19.39 -11.72 13.80
CA ARG A 93 20.52 -12.50 14.27
C ARG A 93 20.35 -13.92 13.79
N PHE A 94 21.33 -14.42 13.04
CA PHE A 94 21.40 -15.83 12.66
C PHE A 94 22.75 -16.38 13.14
N LYS A 95 22.70 -17.22 14.19
CA LYS A 95 23.89 -17.68 14.92
C LYS A 95 24.76 -16.48 15.40
N ALA A 96 26.03 -16.44 15.01
CA ALA A 96 26.96 -15.35 15.33
C ALA A 96 26.86 -14.14 14.37
N MET A 97 26.13 -14.25 13.26
CA MET A 97 26.06 -13.21 12.22
C MET A 97 24.84 -12.32 12.38
N ARG A 98 25.03 -11.00 12.20
CA ARG A 98 23.93 -10.03 12.07
C ARG A 98 23.72 -9.73 10.60
N ARG A 99 22.53 -10.00 10.07
CA ARG A 99 22.15 -9.67 8.69
C ARG A 99 21.09 -8.58 8.69
N MET A 100 21.16 -7.72 7.67
CA MET A 100 20.11 -6.75 7.35
C MET A 100 19.18 -7.38 6.33
N ILE A 101 17.87 -7.36 6.58
CA ILE A 101 16.85 -7.81 5.63
C ILE A 101 16.11 -6.58 5.09
N GLU A 102 16.10 -6.39 3.77
CA GLU A 102 15.24 -5.40 3.10
C GLU A 102 13.80 -5.90 3.08
N HIS A 103 12.87 -5.09 3.58
CA HIS A 103 11.43 -5.39 3.57
C HIS A 103 10.70 -4.67 2.44
N GLY A 104 11.06 -3.40 2.23
CA GLY A 104 10.52 -2.63 1.12
C GLY A 104 11.35 -1.41 0.80
N ARG A 105 11.18 -0.91 -0.43
CA ARG A 105 11.86 0.27 -0.93
C ARG A 105 10.96 1.08 -1.85
N VAL A 106 11.26 2.36 -1.97
CA VAL A 106 10.56 3.30 -2.87
C VAL A 106 11.50 4.45 -3.26
N PHE A 107 11.22 5.07 -4.40
CA PHE A 107 11.92 6.26 -4.86
C PHE A 107 11.00 7.48 -4.74
N PHE A 108 11.53 8.54 -4.17
CA PHE A 108 10.93 9.86 -4.09
C PHE A 108 11.67 10.80 -5.06
N PRO A 109 11.03 11.28 -6.14
CA PRO A 109 11.69 12.15 -7.11
C PRO A 109 12.05 13.53 -6.53
N ASP A 110 13.14 14.15 -7.01
CA ASP A 110 13.72 15.41 -6.50
C ASP A 110 12.83 16.65 -6.73
N THR A 111 11.96 16.61 -7.73
CA THR A 111 11.04 17.71 -8.02
C THR A 111 9.88 17.20 -8.87
N GLU A 112 8.79 17.97 -8.83
CA GLU A 112 7.53 17.78 -9.54
C GLU A 112 7.71 17.44 -11.03
N THR A 113 7.96 16.16 -11.37
CA THR A 113 7.37 15.61 -12.58
C THR A 113 5.88 15.39 -12.32
N VAL A 114 5.17 16.50 -12.07
CA VAL A 114 3.72 16.57 -12.18
C VAL A 114 3.47 16.53 -13.68
N ALA A 115 3.52 15.32 -14.24
CA ALA A 115 2.56 15.04 -15.29
C ALA A 115 1.21 15.29 -14.63
N HIS A 116 0.54 16.38 -14.98
CA HIS A 116 -0.87 16.61 -14.70
C HIS A 116 -1.63 15.44 -15.36
N GLY A 117 -1.64 14.30 -14.67
CA GLY A 117 -2.41 13.15 -15.07
C GLY A 117 -3.85 13.58 -15.01
N GLU A 118 -4.51 13.50 -16.16
CA GLU A 118 -5.87 13.95 -16.39
C GLU A 118 -6.77 13.72 -15.17
N ASN A 119 -7.43 14.80 -14.73
CA ASN A 119 -8.60 14.74 -13.86
C ASN A 119 -9.80 14.11 -14.61
N THR A 120 -9.59 13.08 -15.43
CA THR A 120 -10.66 12.32 -16.07
C THR A 120 -11.32 11.48 -15.00
N ILE A 121 -12.41 12.04 -14.50
CA ILE A 121 -13.51 11.36 -13.83
C ILE A 121 -14.06 10.34 -14.84
N SER A 122 -13.66 9.07 -14.72
CA SER A 122 -14.45 8.00 -15.32
C SER A 122 -15.26 7.38 -14.20
N THR A 123 -16.36 8.06 -13.86
CA THR A 123 -17.40 7.53 -12.96
C THR A 123 -18.44 6.72 -13.73
N LEU A 124 -18.19 6.48 -15.02
CA LEU A 124 -18.99 5.62 -15.86
C LEU A 124 -19.23 4.29 -15.14
N PRO A 125 -20.47 3.78 -15.18
CA PRO A 125 -20.78 2.49 -14.58
C PRO A 125 -19.88 1.41 -15.20
N ILE A 126 -19.43 0.46 -14.39
CA ILE A 126 -18.67 -0.69 -14.90
C ILE A 126 -19.49 -1.31 -16.03
N LYS A 127 -18.90 -1.37 -17.22
CA LYS A 127 -19.52 -2.06 -18.35
C LYS A 127 -19.60 -3.55 -18.01
N LYS A 128 -20.81 -4.12 -18.11
CA LYS A 128 -21.05 -5.57 -18.00
C LYS A 128 -20.54 -6.20 -16.69
N ILE A 129 -21.17 -5.84 -15.58
CA ILE A 129 -20.94 -6.48 -14.27
C ILE A 129 -21.10 -8.00 -14.43
N MET A 130 -20.04 -8.75 -14.12
CA MET A 130 -20.00 -10.20 -14.19
C MET A 130 -20.25 -10.84 -12.83
N LYS A 131 -19.71 -10.24 -11.76
CA LYS A 131 -19.86 -10.74 -10.39
C LYS A 131 -20.08 -9.59 -9.42
N LYS A 132 -20.79 -9.90 -8.34
CA LYS A 132 -21.02 -9.04 -7.18
C LYS A 132 -20.59 -9.84 -5.96
N ILE A 133 -19.64 -9.33 -5.20
CA ILE A 133 -19.11 -10.01 -4.01
C ILE A 133 -19.32 -9.09 -2.81
N SER A 134 -19.96 -9.59 -1.76
CA SER A 134 -20.16 -8.80 -0.55
C SER A 134 -18.87 -8.63 0.24
N ALA A 135 -18.71 -7.52 0.96
CA ALA A 135 -17.58 -7.32 1.86
C ALA A 135 -17.45 -8.46 2.90
N LYS A 136 -18.58 -8.96 3.41
CA LYS A 136 -18.62 -10.12 4.32
C LYS A 136 -17.95 -11.34 3.69
N GLU A 137 -18.29 -11.65 2.45
CA GLU A 137 -17.69 -12.78 1.73
C GLU A 137 -16.19 -12.57 1.50
N ILE A 138 -15.78 -11.36 1.11
CA ILE A 138 -14.38 -11.01 0.89
C ILE A 138 -13.55 -11.28 2.15
N TYR A 139 -13.96 -10.75 3.30
CA TYR A 139 -13.18 -10.90 4.54
C TYR A 139 -13.39 -12.23 5.26
N THR A 140 -14.38 -13.03 4.87
CA THR A 140 -14.53 -14.39 5.41
C THR A 140 -13.71 -15.40 4.61
N LYS A 141 -13.55 -15.19 3.30
CA LYS A 141 -13.05 -16.24 2.38
C LYS A 141 -11.83 -15.86 1.55
N LEU A 142 -11.76 -14.61 1.07
CA LEU A 142 -10.83 -14.24 0.00
C LEU A 142 -9.60 -13.49 0.52
N VAL A 143 -9.81 -12.62 1.52
CA VAL A 143 -8.78 -11.78 2.12
C VAL A 143 -9.10 -11.66 3.63
N PRO A 144 -8.83 -12.69 4.44
CA PRO A 144 -9.36 -12.80 5.81
C PRO A 144 -8.58 -11.95 6.84
N PHE A 145 -8.44 -10.66 6.58
CA PHE A 145 -7.87 -9.72 7.54
C PHE A 145 -8.83 -9.38 8.68
N GLY A 146 -8.27 -9.00 9.83
CA GLY A 146 -9.00 -8.60 11.02
C GLY A 146 -9.71 -7.25 10.88
N PRO A 147 -10.61 -6.92 11.83
CA PRO A 147 -11.60 -5.84 11.69
C PRO A 147 -11.06 -4.48 11.26
N ALA A 148 -9.89 -4.04 11.74
CA ALA A 148 -9.33 -2.74 11.38
C ALA A 148 -8.96 -2.63 9.89
N TYR A 149 -8.64 -3.75 9.24
CA TYR A 149 -8.28 -3.81 7.81
C TYR A 149 -9.45 -4.27 6.93
N GLN A 150 -10.65 -4.43 7.49
CA GLN A 150 -11.88 -4.70 6.73
C GLN A 150 -12.49 -3.42 6.13
N THR A 151 -11.72 -2.72 5.30
CA THR A 151 -12.02 -1.35 4.88
C THR A 151 -12.89 -1.28 3.63
N LEU A 152 -12.84 -2.27 2.74
CA LEU A 152 -13.84 -2.47 1.68
C LEU A 152 -15.22 -2.75 2.28
N THR A 153 -16.24 -1.99 1.92
CA THR A 153 -17.60 -2.13 2.47
C THR A 153 -18.64 -2.33 1.37
N GLY A 154 -19.83 -2.80 1.77
CA GLY A 154 -20.93 -3.04 0.84
C GLY A 154 -20.64 -4.16 -0.16
N THR A 155 -20.67 -3.84 -1.44
CA THR A 155 -20.49 -4.79 -2.55
C THR A 155 -19.34 -4.35 -3.44
N LEU A 156 -18.45 -5.30 -3.74
CA LEU A 156 -17.47 -5.17 -4.81
C LEU A 156 -18.07 -5.68 -6.12
N PHE A 157 -18.09 -4.82 -7.13
CA PHE A 157 -18.56 -5.14 -8.48
C PHE A 157 -17.36 -5.47 -9.35
N LEU A 158 -17.41 -6.62 -10.04
CA LEU A 158 -16.33 -7.10 -10.91
C LEU A 158 -16.81 -7.23 -12.35
N SER A 159 -16.02 -6.74 -13.30
CA SER A 159 -16.08 -7.10 -14.73
C SER A 159 -14.79 -7.81 -15.13
N THR A 160 -14.57 -8.00 -16.44
CA THR A 160 -13.31 -8.54 -16.98
C THR A 160 -12.15 -7.55 -16.84
N GLU A 161 -12.41 -6.25 -16.89
CA GLU A 161 -11.33 -5.25 -16.93
C GLU A 161 -11.26 -4.43 -15.64
N GLU A 162 -12.33 -4.41 -14.85
CA GLU A 162 -12.47 -3.48 -13.76
C GLU A 162 -13.06 -4.11 -12.49
N ALA A 163 -12.70 -3.53 -11.36
CA ALA A 163 -13.37 -3.74 -10.09
C ALA A 163 -13.71 -2.39 -9.44
N ARG A 164 -14.92 -2.23 -8.90
CA ARG A 164 -15.35 -1.00 -8.20
C ARG A 164 -16.00 -1.36 -6.87
N GLY A 165 -15.65 -0.62 -5.84
CA GLY A 165 -16.18 -0.82 -4.50
C GLY A 165 -16.12 0.44 -3.66
N THR A 166 -16.75 0.36 -2.50
CA THR A 166 -16.74 1.42 -1.48
C THR A 166 -15.71 1.08 -0.41
N LEU A 167 -15.00 2.08 0.08
CA LEU A 167 -14.02 1.95 1.15
C LEU A 167 -14.45 2.83 2.32
N GLN A 168 -14.30 2.32 3.54
CA GLN A 168 -14.49 3.06 4.77
C GLN A 168 -13.17 3.04 5.55
N ALA A 169 -12.56 4.22 5.73
CA ALA A 169 -11.44 4.34 6.65
C ALA A 169 -11.97 4.16 8.09
N PRO A 170 -11.33 3.34 8.93
CA PRO A 170 -11.74 3.21 10.32
C PRO A 170 -11.47 4.53 11.07
N SER A 171 -12.27 4.79 12.09
CA SER A 171 -12.09 5.95 12.99
C SER A 171 -11.05 5.65 14.07
N LEU A 172 -9.85 5.26 13.63
CA LEU A 172 -8.72 4.99 14.52
C LEU A 172 -7.85 6.24 14.69
N PRO A 173 -7.15 6.39 15.83
CA PRO A 173 -6.20 7.47 16.03
C PRO A 173 -5.19 7.48 14.89
N THR A 174 -5.00 8.66 14.30
CA THR A 174 -4.02 8.86 13.23
C THR A 174 -2.65 9.20 13.80
N THR A 175 -2.22 8.41 14.78
CA THR A 175 -0.91 8.53 15.40
C THR A 175 0.10 7.70 14.62
N GLY A 176 1.24 8.28 14.31
CA GLY A 176 2.35 7.57 13.66
C GLY A 176 3.07 8.39 12.60
N PRO A 177 4.24 7.92 12.15
CA PRO A 177 5.06 8.63 11.17
C PRO A 177 4.28 8.89 9.88
N GLY A 178 4.35 10.12 9.37
CA GLY A 178 3.86 10.47 8.03
C GLY A 178 2.35 10.48 7.84
N THR A 179 1.54 10.45 8.92
CA THR A 179 0.06 10.58 8.80
C THR A 179 -0.32 11.84 8.02
N GLU A 180 0.18 13.00 8.44
CA GLU A 180 -0.12 14.30 7.83
C GLU A 180 0.41 14.39 6.38
N LEU A 181 1.40 13.55 6.05
CA LEU A 181 2.05 13.55 4.75
C LEU A 181 1.21 12.78 3.72
N LEU A 182 0.79 11.56 4.06
CA LEU A 182 0.17 10.62 3.12
C LEU A 182 -1.33 10.37 3.37
N GLY A 183 -1.85 10.74 4.53
CA GLY A 183 -3.23 10.45 4.93
C GLY A 183 -3.41 9.07 5.55
N SER A 184 -4.67 8.65 5.65
CA SER A 184 -5.05 7.34 6.18
C SER A 184 -4.53 6.20 5.29
N PRO A 185 -3.86 5.18 5.84
CA PRO A 185 -3.32 4.05 5.06
C PRO A 185 -4.42 3.08 4.61
N PHE A 186 -5.53 3.05 5.35
CA PHE A 186 -6.59 2.06 5.24
C PHE A 186 -7.35 2.04 3.90
N PRO A 187 -7.67 3.19 3.27
CA PRO A 187 -8.29 3.18 1.94
C PRO A 187 -7.40 2.57 0.86
N LEU A 188 -6.09 2.86 0.85
CA LEU A 188 -5.18 2.24 -0.12
C LEU A 188 -5.10 0.73 0.10
N ASP A 189 -5.00 0.28 1.35
CA ASP A 189 -4.96 -1.13 1.68
C ASP A 189 -6.23 -1.86 1.22
N GLY A 190 -7.41 -1.28 1.48
CA GLY A 190 -8.68 -1.80 0.98
C GLY A 190 -8.79 -1.83 -0.54
N ALA A 191 -8.22 -0.84 -1.24
CA ALA A 191 -8.14 -0.84 -2.69
C ALA A 191 -7.22 -1.97 -3.22
N LEU A 192 -6.13 -2.28 -2.49
CA LEU A 192 -5.29 -3.44 -2.77
C LEU A 192 -6.03 -4.76 -2.51
N HIS A 193 -6.93 -4.83 -1.52
CA HIS A 193 -7.82 -5.99 -1.32
C HIS A 193 -8.77 -6.18 -2.51
N ALA A 194 -9.35 -5.08 -3.02
CA ALA A 194 -10.20 -5.12 -4.21
C ALA A 194 -9.41 -5.64 -5.44
N ALA A 195 -8.16 -5.20 -5.61
CA ALA A 195 -7.28 -5.69 -6.66
C ALA A 195 -6.90 -7.18 -6.46
N CYS A 196 -6.69 -7.62 -5.21
CA CYS A 196 -6.48 -9.03 -4.89
C CYS A 196 -7.69 -9.88 -5.30
N VAL A 197 -8.90 -9.50 -4.88
CA VAL A 197 -10.15 -10.20 -5.22
C VAL A 197 -10.40 -10.22 -6.73
N HIS A 198 -10.11 -9.12 -7.43
CA HIS A 198 -10.19 -9.07 -8.88
C HIS A 198 -9.17 -9.99 -9.55
N GLY A 199 -7.94 -10.05 -9.02
CA GLY A 199 -6.88 -10.92 -9.51
C GLY A 199 -7.20 -12.41 -9.36
N GLN A 200 -7.83 -12.81 -8.25
CA GLN A 200 -8.28 -14.19 -8.02
C GLN A 200 -9.30 -14.70 -9.06
N GLN A 201 -9.84 -13.84 -9.94
CA GLN A 201 -10.64 -14.28 -11.08
C GLN A 201 -9.81 -14.93 -12.21
N TYR A 202 -8.48 -14.71 -12.20
CA TYR A 202 -7.60 -15.04 -13.33
C TYR A 202 -6.49 -16.03 -12.99
N VAL A 203 -6.28 -16.32 -11.71
CA VAL A 203 -5.15 -17.12 -11.24
C VAL A 203 -5.58 -18.07 -10.13
N ASP A 204 -4.87 -19.19 -10.00
CA ASP A 204 -5.13 -20.23 -8.99
C ASP A 204 -4.34 -20.00 -7.68
N PHE A 205 -3.90 -18.77 -7.44
CA PHE A 205 -3.19 -18.36 -6.23
C PHE A 205 -3.78 -17.07 -5.66
N ILE A 206 -3.46 -16.74 -4.40
CA ILE A 206 -3.86 -15.46 -3.78
C ILE A 206 -2.82 -14.40 -4.17
N PRO A 207 -3.17 -13.40 -4.99
CA PRO A 207 -2.22 -12.41 -5.48
C PRO A 207 -1.99 -11.29 -4.46
N PHE A 208 -0.73 -11.10 -4.04
CA PHE A 208 -0.33 -10.07 -3.07
C PHE A 208 0.49 -8.96 -3.73
N PRO A 209 0.40 -7.71 -3.24
CA PRO A 209 1.15 -6.60 -3.79
C PRO A 209 2.64 -6.76 -3.49
N VAL A 210 3.46 -6.80 -4.54
CA VAL A 210 4.94 -6.86 -4.45
C VAL A 210 5.62 -5.56 -4.87
N GLY A 211 4.84 -4.57 -5.31
CA GLY A 211 5.35 -3.26 -5.70
C GLY A 211 4.39 -2.49 -6.60
N PHE A 212 4.81 -1.29 -7.00
CA PHE A 212 4.10 -0.47 -7.99
C PHE A 212 5.05 0.40 -8.80
N GLY A 213 4.59 0.83 -9.99
CA GLY A 213 5.32 1.76 -10.85
C GLY A 213 5.30 3.19 -10.32
N LYS A 214 4.11 3.74 -10.05
CA LYS A 214 3.95 5.11 -9.55
C LYS A 214 2.74 5.23 -8.62
N ARG A 215 2.87 5.97 -7.53
CA ARG A 215 1.79 6.39 -6.62
C ARG A 215 1.81 7.92 -6.48
N ILE A 216 0.63 8.53 -6.57
CA ILE A 216 0.42 9.97 -6.38
C ILE A 216 -0.73 10.16 -5.39
N ILE A 217 -0.47 10.94 -4.35
CA ILE A 217 -1.48 11.37 -3.37
C ILE A 217 -1.88 12.80 -3.71
N HIS A 218 -3.04 12.96 -4.35
CA HIS A 218 -3.61 14.26 -4.75
C HIS A 218 -4.22 14.97 -3.54
N LYS A 219 -4.95 14.21 -2.72
CA LYS A 219 -5.57 14.65 -1.48
C LYS A 219 -5.47 13.52 -0.46
N PRO A 220 -4.77 13.72 0.67
CA PRO A 220 -4.68 12.73 1.72
C PRO A 220 -6.06 12.27 2.18
N THR A 221 -6.26 10.95 2.25
CA THR A 221 -7.46 10.36 2.83
C THR A 221 -7.46 10.58 4.35
N ARG A 222 -8.63 10.49 4.97
CA ARG A 222 -8.86 10.82 6.38
C ARG A 222 -9.52 9.64 7.11
N PRO A 223 -9.25 9.45 8.41
CA PRO A 223 -9.96 8.49 9.24
C PRO A 223 -11.45 8.74 9.26
N GLY A 224 -12.23 7.67 9.43
CA GLY A 224 -13.69 7.74 9.52
C GLY A 224 -14.41 8.19 8.26
N LYS A 225 -13.70 8.48 7.16
CA LYS A 225 -14.30 8.91 5.89
C LYS A 225 -14.53 7.75 4.92
N SER A 226 -15.57 7.92 4.09
CA SER A 226 -15.91 7.02 3.00
C SER A 226 -15.23 7.46 1.70
N TYR A 227 -14.89 6.47 0.88
CA TYR A 227 -14.27 6.64 -0.42
C TYR A 227 -14.84 5.61 -1.40
N SER A 228 -14.61 5.81 -2.69
CA SER A 228 -14.78 4.76 -3.68
C SER A 228 -13.45 4.43 -4.34
N THR A 229 -13.33 3.22 -4.87
CA THR A 229 -12.13 2.80 -5.62
C THR A 229 -12.51 2.18 -6.95
N LEU A 230 -11.66 2.42 -7.95
CA LEU A 230 -11.69 1.78 -9.25
C LEU A 230 -10.35 1.08 -9.45
N ILE A 231 -10.39 -0.21 -9.72
CA ILE A 231 -9.24 -1.03 -10.11
C ILE A 231 -9.39 -1.34 -11.59
N THR A 232 -8.32 -1.21 -12.36
CA THR A 232 -8.28 -1.55 -13.78
C THR A 232 -7.18 -2.55 -14.06
N ALA A 233 -7.52 -3.71 -14.61
CA ALA A 233 -6.55 -4.70 -15.08
C ALA A 233 -5.79 -4.16 -16.30
N ARG A 234 -4.46 -4.29 -16.30
CA ARG A 234 -3.59 -3.78 -17.37
C ARG A 234 -2.90 -4.89 -18.14
N ALA A 235 -2.35 -5.86 -17.42
CA ALA A 235 -1.67 -6.99 -18.02
C ALA A 235 -1.76 -8.19 -17.10
N ARG A 236 -1.66 -9.37 -17.69
CA ARG A 236 -1.66 -10.64 -16.96
C ARG A 236 -0.65 -11.59 -17.58
N THR A 237 0.09 -12.27 -16.71
CA THR A 237 0.92 -13.42 -17.03
C THR A 237 0.58 -14.54 -16.04
N ARG A 238 1.19 -15.72 -16.18
CA ARG A 238 0.99 -16.81 -15.22
C ARG A 238 1.52 -16.49 -13.82
N GLU A 239 2.51 -15.60 -13.71
CA GLU A 239 3.24 -15.35 -12.46
C GLU A 239 2.95 -13.97 -11.86
N GLU A 240 2.44 -13.03 -12.67
CA GLU A 240 2.25 -11.64 -12.28
C GLU A 240 1.01 -11.05 -12.94
N LEU A 241 0.24 -10.32 -12.13
CA LEU A 241 -0.87 -9.47 -12.55
C LEU A 241 -0.49 -8.00 -12.38
N LEU A 242 -0.89 -7.18 -13.35
CA LEU A 242 -0.66 -5.74 -13.35
C LEU A 242 -2.00 -4.99 -13.28
N PHE A 243 -2.12 -4.11 -12.30
CA PHE A 243 -3.30 -3.26 -12.11
C PHE A 243 -2.93 -1.79 -11.99
N ASP A 244 -3.89 -0.93 -12.34
CA ASP A 244 -3.93 0.45 -11.85
C ASP A 244 -5.10 0.58 -10.87
N LEU A 245 -5.01 1.51 -9.92
CA LEU A 245 -6.15 1.91 -9.10
C LEU A 245 -6.25 3.41 -8.91
N LYS A 246 -7.47 3.85 -8.67
CA LYS A 246 -7.82 5.20 -8.22
C LYS A 246 -8.70 5.12 -6.99
N ILE A 247 -8.57 6.10 -6.09
CA ILE A 247 -9.43 6.30 -4.93
C ILE A 247 -10.06 7.68 -5.05
N PHE A 248 -11.37 7.77 -4.85
CA PHE A 248 -12.15 9.00 -4.99
C PHE A 248 -12.83 9.35 -3.67
N ASP A 249 -12.96 10.64 -3.37
CA ASP A 249 -13.82 11.10 -2.28
C ASP A 249 -15.31 11.04 -2.66
N GLU A 250 -16.17 11.42 -1.73
CA GLU A 250 -17.64 11.49 -1.89
C GLU A 250 -18.08 12.47 -2.99
N SER A 251 -17.23 13.43 -3.37
CA SER A 251 -17.46 14.34 -4.50
C SER A 251 -16.86 13.83 -5.81
N GLU A 252 -16.52 12.54 -5.86
CA GLU A 252 -15.89 11.86 -7.00
C GLU A 252 -14.54 12.47 -7.44
N LYS A 253 -13.88 13.24 -6.56
CA LYS A 253 -12.55 13.78 -6.84
C LYS A 253 -11.49 12.75 -6.46
N ILE A 254 -10.49 12.59 -7.33
CA ILE A 254 -9.37 11.67 -7.09
C ILE A 254 -8.61 12.12 -5.84
N CYS A 255 -8.54 11.25 -4.84
CA CYS A 255 -7.67 11.40 -3.66
C CYS A 255 -6.30 10.79 -3.90
N GLU A 256 -6.27 9.61 -4.52
CA GLU A 256 -5.05 8.85 -4.72
C GLU A 256 -5.11 8.06 -6.04
N SER A 257 -3.97 7.93 -6.71
CA SER A 257 -3.80 7.09 -7.89
C SER A 257 -2.53 6.27 -7.78
N VAL A 258 -2.61 4.97 -8.10
CA VAL A 258 -1.47 4.07 -8.18
C VAL A 258 -1.49 3.35 -9.53
N THR A 259 -0.37 3.34 -10.23
CA THR A 259 -0.22 2.71 -11.54
C THR A 259 0.86 1.65 -11.52
N GLY A 260 0.66 0.61 -12.33
CA GLY A 260 1.58 -0.49 -12.47
C GLY A 260 1.77 -1.28 -11.16
N ILE A 261 0.68 -1.50 -10.42
CA ILE A 261 0.65 -2.35 -9.22
C ILE A 261 0.91 -3.78 -9.66
N ARG A 262 1.93 -4.39 -9.07
CA ARG A 262 2.35 -5.74 -9.38
C ARG A 262 1.86 -6.67 -8.29
N MET A 263 1.08 -7.66 -8.68
CA MET A 263 0.55 -8.67 -7.77
C MET A 263 1.08 -10.05 -8.16
N ARG A 264 1.59 -10.80 -7.18
CA ARG A 264 2.20 -12.13 -7.39
C ARG A 264 1.82 -13.09 -6.27
N HIS A 265 2.07 -14.36 -6.49
CA HIS A 265 2.12 -15.32 -5.40
C HIS A 265 3.31 -15.00 -4.49
N VAL A 266 3.10 -15.02 -3.18
CA VAL A 266 4.14 -14.77 -2.19
C VAL A 266 4.16 -15.90 -1.18
N LEU A 267 5.37 -16.26 -0.77
CA LEU A 267 5.63 -17.20 0.31
C LEU A 267 6.26 -16.42 1.46
N PHE A 268 5.94 -16.84 2.67
CA PHE A 268 6.55 -16.30 3.87
C PHE A 268 7.96 -16.86 4.06
#